data_AF-A0A7V3HZI4-F1
#
_entry.id   AF-A0A7V3HZI4-F1
#
_cell.length_a   1.000
_cell.length_b   1.000
_cell.length_c   1.000
_cell.angle_alpha   90.00
_cell.angle_beta   90.00
_cell.angle_gamma   90.00
#
_symmetry.space_group_name_H-M   'P 1'
#
loop_
_entity.id
_entity.type
_entity.pdbx_description
1 polymer ?
#
loop_
_entity_poly.entity_id
_entity_poly.type
_entity_poly.pdbx_seq_one_letter_code
_entity_poly.pdbx_strand_id
1 'polypeptide(L)'
;MTFQVLPPELNSALIYAGAGSAPMLQAAAAWDGLASELGSAASAFGSVTSGLASQSWQGPASTAMLAAAAPYAGWLSAAAAQAQGAAIQAKAVVSAFESALAATVHPWAVAANRKTFAQLVQSNFLGLNAPAIAAAESQYEEMWAADVAAMVGYHGGASAAAAQLSSWEGAVQAQVSSLGLPSLNTGLGNIGSWNLGSGNIGNTNLGSGNVGNTNLGSGNLGNTNLGSGNIGNGNLGSGNAGNTNLGLGNVGNLNLGSGNKGNNNVGGGNVGSDNFGSGNTGNANVGFGNLGSNNYGFGNSGSGDIGIGLAGTNQVGINFAGLLNSGSGNIGFGNAGNNNIGFFNSGSGNFGIFNSGNGDFGFANAGNTNTGFWNGGNFNSGFGNAADLNAGFANAGAGNVGFANAGSGNLGLGNAGLFNDGNFNSGGGAFDHSGGAPVPPGVGTNTGSFNSGNVNTGWFNSGDSNTGLFNSGTLNTGVGGTADLTGVVASSGYGNSGTASSGFFNSGDSSSGLSNNGSQSAGLFNTGDVQTGLFNTGGSNTGFFNRDYDNVGFANTGSDNAGVGLSGSDNSGLANSGAFDAGALNQGDYQAGILGPGPIATLTGSY
;
A
#
# COMPACT_ATOMS: atom_id res chain seq x y z
N MET A 1 -59.91 -49.07 -51.07
CA MET A 1 -60.83 -50.22 -51.06
C MET A 1 -61.08 -50.67 -52.49
N THR A 2 -61.41 -51.95 -52.71
CA THR A 2 -61.39 -52.61 -54.03
C THR A 2 -62.78 -52.90 -54.59
N PHE A 3 -63.88 -52.49 -53.94
CA PHE A 3 -65.24 -52.81 -54.37
C PHE A 3 -65.63 -52.19 -55.73
N GLN A 4 -64.94 -51.12 -56.14
CA GLN A 4 -65.09 -50.50 -57.47
C GLN A 4 -64.67 -51.42 -58.62
N VAL A 5 -63.87 -52.47 -58.36
CA VAL A 5 -63.41 -53.43 -59.39
C VAL A 5 -64.03 -54.81 -59.20
N LEU A 6 -64.93 -54.98 -58.23
CA LEU A 6 -65.65 -56.23 -58.01
C LEU A 6 -66.92 -56.25 -58.87
N PRO A 7 -67.25 -57.38 -59.54
CA PRO A 7 -68.50 -57.53 -60.27
C PRO A 7 -69.71 -57.50 -59.32
N PRO A 8 -70.92 -57.18 -59.83
CA PRO A 8 -72.14 -57.10 -59.01
C PRO A 8 -72.43 -58.39 -58.24
N GLU A 9 -72.11 -59.58 -58.77
CA GLU A 9 -72.27 -60.84 -58.05
C GLU A 9 -71.55 -60.85 -56.70
N LEU A 10 -70.36 -60.26 -56.63
CA LEU A 10 -69.56 -60.21 -55.40
C LEU A 10 -70.01 -59.09 -54.46
N ASN A 11 -70.22 -57.87 -54.98
CA ASN A 11 -70.70 -56.76 -54.13
C ASN A 11 -72.07 -57.09 -53.51
N SER A 12 -73.01 -57.56 -54.33
CA SER A 12 -74.30 -58.07 -53.88
C SER A 12 -74.15 -59.23 -52.88
N ALA A 13 -73.37 -60.28 -53.19
CA ALA A 13 -73.26 -61.41 -52.27
C ALA A 13 -72.65 -61.03 -50.91
N LEU A 14 -71.68 -60.12 -50.89
CA LEU A 14 -70.99 -59.72 -49.66
C LEU A 14 -71.88 -58.92 -48.72
N ILE A 15 -72.69 -57.97 -49.22
CA ILE A 15 -73.55 -57.15 -48.35
C ILE A 15 -74.76 -57.92 -47.80
N TYR A 16 -75.28 -58.88 -48.58
CA TYR A 16 -76.40 -59.74 -48.17
C TYR A 16 -75.96 -60.93 -47.32
N ALA A 17 -74.65 -61.25 -47.28
CA ALA A 17 -74.09 -62.26 -46.39
C ALA A 17 -73.85 -61.70 -44.97
N GLY A 18 -73.83 -62.58 -43.98
CA GLY A 18 -73.48 -62.22 -42.59
C GLY A 18 -74.69 -62.05 -41.67
N ALA A 19 -74.41 -61.58 -40.44
CA ALA A 19 -75.39 -61.53 -39.34
C ALA A 19 -76.27 -60.26 -39.32
N GLY A 20 -76.10 -59.35 -40.29
CA GLY A 20 -76.84 -58.09 -40.37
C GLY A 20 -76.47 -57.06 -39.29
N SER A 21 -77.35 -56.08 -39.06
CA SER A 21 -77.13 -54.95 -38.15
C SER A 21 -77.30 -55.28 -36.66
N ALA A 22 -77.91 -56.42 -36.33
CA ALA A 22 -78.30 -56.76 -34.95
C ALA A 22 -77.13 -56.76 -33.94
N PRO A 23 -75.94 -57.33 -34.22
CA PRO A 23 -74.81 -57.28 -33.28
C PRO A 23 -74.34 -55.84 -32.98
N MET A 24 -74.36 -54.96 -33.98
CA MET A 24 -73.95 -53.56 -33.81
C MET A 24 -75.00 -52.75 -33.04
N LEU A 25 -76.29 -53.04 -33.23
CA LEU A 25 -77.36 -52.47 -32.41
C LEU A 25 -77.27 -52.90 -30.95
N GLN A 26 -76.91 -54.16 -30.68
CA GLN A 26 -76.65 -54.63 -29.31
C GLN A 26 -75.46 -53.90 -28.68
N ALA A 27 -74.37 -53.70 -29.44
CA ALA A 27 -73.24 -52.91 -28.98
C ALA A 27 -73.64 -51.46 -28.68
N ALA A 28 -74.45 -50.83 -29.53
CA ALA A 28 -74.97 -49.49 -29.29
C ALA A 28 -75.80 -49.40 -27.99
N ALA A 29 -76.67 -50.39 -27.75
CA ALA A 29 -77.46 -50.46 -26.52
C ALA A 29 -76.58 -50.64 -25.27
N ALA A 30 -75.51 -51.44 -25.36
CA ALA A 30 -74.56 -51.61 -24.26
C ALA A 30 -73.82 -50.29 -23.95
N TRP A 31 -73.42 -49.53 -24.98
CA TRP A 31 -72.80 -48.22 -24.81
C TRP A 31 -73.77 -47.17 -24.22
N ASP A 32 -75.04 -47.16 -24.63
CA ASP A 32 -76.08 -46.33 -24.01
C ASP A 32 -76.28 -46.70 -22.52
N GLY A 33 -76.29 -47.99 -22.20
CA GLY A 33 -76.38 -48.48 -20.82
C GLY A 33 -75.23 -47.99 -19.94
N LEU A 34 -74.00 -48.12 -20.44
CA LEU A 34 -72.81 -47.62 -19.75
C LEU A 34 -72.86 -46.09 -19.55
N ALA A 35 -73.31 -45.33 -20.55
CA ALA A 35 -73.48 -43.89 -20.43
C ALA A 35 -74.46 -43.51 -19.31
N SER A 36 -75.58 -44.24 -19.21
CA SER A 36 -76.59 -44.03 -18.16
C SER A 36 -76.04 -44.35 -16.76
N GLU A 37 -75.31 -45.45 -16.60
CA GLU A 37 -74.70 -45.85 -15.32
C GLU A 37 -73.67 -44.81 -14.86
N LEU A 38 -72.77 -44.38 -15.75
CA LEU A 38 -71.75 -43.38 -15.45
C LEU A 38 -72.36 -42.00 -15.11
N GLY A 39 -73.39 -41.57 -15.85
CA GLY A 39 -74.09 -40.31 -15.58
C GLY A 39 -74.85 -40.33 -14.24
N SER A 40 -75.45 -41.47 -13.91
CA SER A 40 -76.10 -41.69 -12.60
C SER A 40 -75.08 -41.68 -11.47
N ALA A 41 -73.93 -42.33 -11.65
CA ALA A 41 -72.84 -42.32 -10.68
C ALA A 41 -72.29 -40.90 -10.45
N ALA A 42 -72.12 -40.10 -11.50
CA ALA A 42 -71.68 -38.71 -11.40
C ALA A 42 -72.66 -37.86 -10.57
N SER A 43 -73.96 -38.00 -10.87
CA SER A 43 -75.03 -37.28 -10.17
C SER A 43 -75.16 -37.70 -8.71
N ALA A 44 -75.07 -39.00 -8.41
CA ALA A 44 -75.07 -39.53 -7.05
C ALA A 44 -73.87 -39.02 -6.24
N PHE A 45 -72.66 -39.06 -6.82
CA PHE A 45 -71.45 -38.56 -6.18
C PHE A 45 -71.52 -37.04 -5.91
N GLY A 46 -71.99 -36.26 -6.90
CA GLY A 46 -72.21 -34.82 -6.73
C GLY A 46 -73.24 -34.49 -5.65
N SER A 47 -74.32 -35.26 -5.54
CA SER A 47 -75.33 -35.10 -4.49
C SER A 47 -74.77 -35.41 -3.09
N VAL A 48 -74.02 -36.50 -2.93
CA VAL A 48 -73.40 -36.87 -1.64
C VAL A 48 -72.42 -35.80 -1.18
N THR A 49 -71.56 -35.33 -2.09
CA THR A 49 -70.51 -34.34 -1.76
C THR A 49 -71.11 -32.97 -1.43
N SER A 50 -72.06 -32.47 -2.22
CA SER A 50 -72.76 -31.22 -1.93
C SER A 50 -73.59 -31.29 -0.66
N GLY A 51 -74.30 -32.40 -0.43
CA GLY A 51 -75.10 -32.64 0.77
C GLY A 51 -74.26 -32.69 2.06
N LEU A 52 -73.04 -33.23 2.01
CA LEU A 52 -72.11 -33.23 3.15
C LEU A 52 -71.64 -31.81 3.50
N ALA A 53 -71.37 -30.98 2.48
CA ALA A 53 -70.88 -29.62 2.67
C ALA A 53 -71.98 -28.60 3.04
N SER A 54 -73.25 -28.91 2.78
CA SER A 54 -74.39 -28.05 3.13
C SER A 54 -74.92 -28.26 4.56
N GLN A 55 -74.38 -29.22 5.30
CA GLN A 55 -74.81 -29.55 6.67
C GLN A 55 -74.03 -28.74 7.72
N SER A 56 -73.76 -29.31 8.90
CA SER A 56 -73.04 -28.67 9.99
C SER A 56 -71.53 -28.47 9.71
N TRP A 57 -70.97 -29.14 8.70
CA TRP A 57 -69.56 -28.98 8.30
C TRP A 57 -69.40 -27.90 7.23
N GLN A 58 -69.29 -26.65 7.66
CA GLN A 58 -69.11 -25.47 6.80
C GLN A 58 -67.76 -24.78 7.08
N GLY A 59 -67.26 -24.01 6.10
CA GLY A 59 -66.02 -23.23 6.21
C GLY A 59 -64.90 -23.72 5.29
N PRO A 60 -63.68 -23.13 5.40
CA PRO A 60 -62.61 -23.33 4.43
C PRO A 60 -62.21 -24.80 4.18
N ALA A 61 -62.27 -25.65 5.22
CA ALA A 61 -61.99 -27.08 5.09
C ALA A 61 -63.05 -27.83 4.26
N SER A 62 -64.33 -27.48 4.44
CA SER A 62 -65.45 -28.04 3.67
C SER A 62 -65.40 -27.57 2.21
N THR A 63 -65.08 -26.29 1.99
CA THR A 63 -64.85 -25.74 0.65
C THR A 63 -63.68 -26.42 -0.06
N ALA A 64 -62.57 -26.68 0.63
CA ALA A 64 -61.41 -27.38 0.06
C ALA A 64 -61.73 -28.84 -0.29
N MET A 65 -62.52 -29.54 0.53
CA MET A 65 -63.00 -30.90 0.22
C MET A 65 -63.86 -30.92 -1.04
N LEU A 66 -64.86 -30.02 -1.14
CA LEU A 66 -65.71 -29.89 -2.33
C LEU A 66 -64.87 -29.64 -3.60
N ALA A 67 -63.89 -28.75 -3.51
CA ALA A 67 -62.99 -28.45 -4.62
C ALA A 67 -62.14 -29.68 -5.02
N ALA A 68 -61.70 -30.50 -4.05
CA ALA A 68 -60.96 -31.73 -4.33
C ALA A 68 -61.83 -32.85 -4.90
N ALA A 69 -63.13 -32.88 -4.59
CA ALA A 69 -64.06 -33.91 -5.06
C ALA A 69 -64.64 -33.61 -6.46
N ALA A 70 -64.82 -32.34 -6.82
CA ALA A 70 -65.39 -31.92 -8.10
C ALA A 70 -64.74 -32.56 -9.36
N PRO A 71 -63.41 -32.75 -9.44
CA PRO A 71 -62.77 -33.34 -10.61
C PRO A 71 -63.23 -34.78 -10.90
N TYR A 72 -63.53 -35.57 -9.87
CA TYR A 72 -64.01 -36.96 -10.05
C TYR A 72 -65.44 -37.01 -10.61
N ALA A 73 -66.33 -36.12 -10.15
CA ALA A 73 -67.68 -35.99 -10.70
C ALA A 73 -67.65 -35.55 -12.18
N GLY A 74 -66.74 -34.63 -12.52
CA GLY A 74 -66.48 -34.19 -13.88
C GLY A 74 -65.97 -35.33 -14.77
N TRP A 75 -65.04 -36.14 -14.27
CA TRP A 75 -64.53 -37.32 -14.99
C TRP A 75 -65.64 -38.33 -15.33
N LEU A 76 -66.50 -38.67 -14.36
CA LEU A 76 -67.63 -39.59 -14.59
C LEU A 76 -68.61 -39.04 -15.64
N SER A 77 -68.91 -37.73 -15.59
CA SER A 77 -69.81 -37.08 -16.55
C SER A 77 -69.23 -37.06 -17.97
N ALA A 78 -67.92 -36.81 -18.10
CA ALA A 78 -67.24 -36.84 -19.39
C ALA A 78 -67.17 -38.26 -19.97
N ALA A 79 -66.89 -39.26 -19.14
CA ALA A 79 -66.91 -40.67 -19.55
C ALA A 79 -68.31 -41.11 -20.01
N ALA A 80 -69.37 -40.65 -19.32
CA ALA A 80 -70.75 -40.89 -19.74
C ALA A 80 -71.05 -40.30 -21.14
N ALA A 81 -70.62 -39.06 -21.39
CA ALA A 81 -70.80 -38.42 -22.69
C ALA A 81 -70.04 -39.14 -23.82
N GLN A 82 -68.85 -39.66 -23.53
CA GLN A 82 -68.07 -40.43 -24.52
C GLN A 82 -68.73 -41.78 -24.84
N ALA A 83 -69.22 -42.50 -23.83
CA ALA A 83 -69.99 -43.73 -24.03
C ALA A 83 -71.26 -43.47 -24.86
N GLN A 84 -71.96 -42.36 -24.59
CA GLN A 84 -73.12 -41.94 -25.38
C GLN A 84 -72.74 -41.63 -26.83
N GLY A 85 -71.61 -40.96 -27.06
CA GLY A 85 -71.06 -40.72 -28.38
C GLY A 85 -70.79 -42.02 -29.15
N ALA A 86 -70.20 -43.02 -28.49
CA ALA A 86 -69.94 -44.33 -29.09
C ALA A 86 -71.23 -45.04 -29.53
N ALA A 87 -72.29 -45.00 -28.70
CA ALA A 87 -73.60 -45.56 -29.06
C ALA A 87 -74.21 -44.88 -30.29
N ILE A 88 -74.11 -43.54 -30.38
CA ILE A 88 -74.60 -42.76 -31.53
C ILE A 88 -73.86 -43.16 -32.81
N GLN A 89 -72.53 -43.26 -32.77
CA GLN A 89 -71.76 -43.63 -33.97
C GLN A 89 -72.01 -45.08 -34.39
N ALA A 90 -72.19 -46.01 -33.44
CA ALA A 90 -72.58 -47.38 -33.76
C ALA A 90 -73.93 -47.43 -34.49
N LYS A 91 -74.93 -46.65 -34.05
CA LYS A 91 -76.22 -46.51 -34.75
C LYS A 91 -76.06 -45.88 -36.13
N ALA A 92 -75.17 -44.89 -36.30
CA ALA A 92 -74.89 -44.29 -37.59
C ALA A 92 -74.28 -45.30 -38.59
N VAL A 93 -73.38 -46.18 -38.14
CA VAL A 93 -72.83 -47.28 -38.96
C VAL A 93 -73.93 -48.27 -39.36
N VAL A 94 -74.86 -48.59 -38.45
CA VAL A 94 -76.04 -49.43 -38.75
C VAL A 94 -76.88 -48.79 -39.85
N SER A 95 -77.23 -47.50 -39.71
CA SER A 95 -78.00 -46.79 -40.74
C SER A 95 -77.30 -46.77 -42.09
N ALA A 96 -75.97 -46.62 -42.11
CA ALA A 96 -75.17 -46.69 -43.33
C ALA A 96 -75.21 -48.08 -43.97
N PHE A 97 -75.11 -49.14 -43.16
CA PHE A 97 -75.22 -50.53 -43.62
C PHE A 97 -76.61 -50.83 -44.20
N GLU A 98 -77.68 -50.46 -43.49
CA GLU A 98 -79.05 -50.73 -43.93
C GLU A 98 -79.41 -49.95 -45.21
N SER A 99 -78.93 -48.72 -45.33
CA SER A 99 -79.06 -47.93 -46.57
C SER A 99 -78.34 -48.58 -47.75
N ALA A 100 -77.13 -49.11 -47.51
CA ALA A 100 -76.37 -49.81 -48.54
C ALA A 100 -77.00 -51.14 -48.93
N LEU A 101 -77.46 -51.92 -47.95
CA LEU A 101 -78.18 -53.17 -48.19
C LEU A 101 -79.44 -52.95 -49.04
N ALA A 102 -80.21 -51.87 -48.75
CA ALA A 102 -81.41 -51.52 -49.51
C ALA A 102 -81.11 -51.01 -50.93
N ALA A 103 -79.98 -50.33 -51.13
CA ALA A 103 -79.56 -49.78 -52.42
C ALA A 103 -78.84 -50.80 -53.32
N THR A 104 -78.27 -51.86 -52.74
CA THR A 104 -77.53 -52.89 -53.48
C THR A 104 -78.50 -53.83 -54.19
N VAL A 105 -78.19 -54.16 -55.43
CA VAL A 105 -78.97 -55.08 -56.25
C VAL A 105 -79.03 -56.44 -55.57
N HIS A 106 -80.20 -57.09 -55.59
CA HIS A 106 -80.32 -58.40 -54.99
C HIS A 106 -79.61 -59.46 -55.87
N PRO A 107 -78.83 -60.40 -55.29
CA PRO A 107 -78.16 -61.46 -56.05
C PRO A 107 -79.01 -62.24 -57.06
N TRP A 108 -80.33 -62.41 -56.84
CA TRP A 108 -81.20 -63.11 -57.78
C TRP A 108 -81.44 -62.31 -59.07
N ALA A 109 -81.42 -60.97 -59.01
CA ALA A 109 -81.60 -60.11 -60.17
C ALA A 109 -80.38 -60.19 -61.10
N VAL A 110 -79.18 -60.16 -60.50
CA VAL A 110 -77.90 -60.35 -61.21
C VAL A 110 -77.88 -61.73 -61.89
N ALA A 111 -78.23 -62.80 -61.15
CA ALA A 111 -78.28 -64.16 -61.69
C ALA A 111 -79.32 -64.33 -62.81
N ALA A 112 -80.50 -63.71 -62.68
CA ALA A 112 -81.55 -63.75 -63.69
C ALA A 112 -81.12 -63.05 -64.98
N ASN A 113 -80.47 -61.90 -64.88
CA ASN A 113 -79.89 -61.21 -66.03
C ASN A 113 -78.83 -62.08 -66.73
N ARG A 114 -77.88 -62.68 -65.98
CA ARG A 114 -76.85 -63.54 -66.58
C ARG A 114 -77.42 -64.76 -67.28
N LYS A 115 -78.47 -65.38 -66.71
CA LYS A 115 -79.17 -66.51 -67.33
C LYS A 115 -79.86 -66.09 -68.63
N THR A 116 -80.50 -64.92 -68.64
CA THR A 116 -81.17 -64.35 -69.83
C THR A 116 -80.15 -64.05 -70.93
N PHE A 117 -79.02 -63.41 -70.58
CA PHE A 117 -77.92 -63.20 -71.52
C PHE A 117 -77.43 -64.51 -72.15
N ALA A 118 -77.17 -65.53 -71.34
CA ALA A 118 -76.67 -66.81 -71.85
C ALA A 118 -77.66 -67.47 -72.83
N GLN A 119 -78.97 -67.39 -72.56
CA GLN A 119 -80.02 -67.89 -73.46
C GLN A 119 -80.09 -67.09 -74.77
N LEU A 120 -79.96 -65.76 -74.70
CA LEU A 120 -79.94 -64.90 -75.90
C LEU A 120 -78.72 -65.19 -76.78
N VAL A 121 -77.53 -65.39 -76.19
CA VAL A 121 -76.31 -65.76 -76.91
C VAL A 121 -76.44 -67.13 -77.55
N GLN A 122 -76.93 -68.13 -76.82
CA GLN A 122 -77.11 -69.50 -77.35
C GLN A 122 -78.08 -69.57 -78.53
N SER A 123 -79.06 -68.67 -78.59
CA SER A 123 -80.04 -68.59 -79.68
C SER A 123 -79.63 -67.65 -80.82
N ASN A 124 -78.46 -66.99 -80.75
CA ASN A 124 -78.05 -65.94 -81.70
C ASN A 124 -77.32 -66.46 -82.96
N PHE A 125 -77.73 -67.59 -83.53
CA PHE A 125 -77.03 -68.20 -84.66
C PHE A 125 -76.92 -67.29 -85.91
N LEU A 126 -77.93 -66.44 -86.13
CA LEU A 126 -78.00 -65.49 -87.25
C LEU A 126 -77.65 -64.04 -86.88
N GLY A 127 -77.25 -63.76 -85.63
CA GLY A 127 -76.92 -62.41 -85.18
C GLY A 127 -78.12 -61.49 -84.85
N LEU A 128 -79.37 -61.95 -85.03
CA LEU A 128 -80.57 -61.13 -84.85
C LEU A 128 -80.85 -60.70 -83.39
N ASN A 129 -80.34 -61.44 -82.40
CA ASN A 129 -80.52 -61.11 -80.98
C ASN A 129 -79.48 -60.10 -80.47
N ALA A 130 -78.58 -59.60 -81.32
CA ALA A 130 -77.52 -58.68 -80.91
C ALA A 130 -78.03 -57.44 -80.10
N PRO A 131 -79.14 -56.77 -80.48
CA PRO A 131 -79.67 -55.67 -79.67
C PRO A 131 -80.15 -56.09 -78.27
N ALA A 132 -80.75 -57.28 -78.14
CA ALA A 132 -81.22 -57.81 -76.86
C ALA A 132 -80.06 -58.25 -75.95
N ILE A 133 -78.99 -58.81 -76.54
CA ILE A 133 -77.74 -59.13 -75.82
C ILE A 133 -77.10 -57.85 -75.29
N ALA A 134 -76.99 -56.80 -76.12
CA ALA A 134 -76.46 -55.51 -75.69
C ALA A 134 -77.32 -54.86 -74.59
N ALA A 135 -78.65 -54.99 -74.65
CA ALA A 135 -79.53 -54.51 -73.59
C ALA A 135 -79.34 -55.29 -72.26
N ALA A 136 -79.15 -56.62 -72.33
CA ALA A 136 -78.87 -57.43 -71.14
C ALA A 136 -77.50 -57.08 -70.51
N GLU A 137 -76.47 -56.86 -71.32
CA GLU A 137 -75.17 -56.37 -70.83
C GLU A 137 -75.27 -54.95 -70.26
N SER A 138 -76.02 -54.04 -70.88
CA SER A 138 -76.25 -52.69 -70.34
C SER A 138 -76.93 -52.74 -68.98
N GLN A 139 -77.93 -53.61 -68.79
CA GLN A 139 -78.57 -53.82 -67.48
C GLN A 139 -77.59 -54.39 -66.45
N TYR A 140 -76.68 -55.27 -66.85
CA TYR A 140 -75.63 -55.79 -65.99
C TYR A 140 -74.66 -54.70 -65.52
N GLU A 141 -74.24 -53.82 -66.43
CA GLU A 141 -73.41 -52.66 -66.10
C GLU A 141 -74.15 -51.64 -65.20
N GLU A 142 -75.46 -51.44 -65.39
CA GLU A 142 -76.29 -50.63 -64.47
C GLU A 142 -76.35 -51.25 -63.07
N MET A 143 -76.51 -52.59 -62.98
CA MET A 143 -76.47 -53.30 -61.70
C MET A 143 -75.09 -53.16 -61.03
N TRP A 144 -74.01 -53.26 -61.80
CA TRP A 144 -72.66 -53.03 -61.28
C TRP A 144 -72.48 -51.60 -60.75
N ALA A 145 -72.92 -50.59 -61.50
CA ALA A 145 -72.83 -49.20 -61.09
C ALA A 145 -73.66 -48.90 -59.83
N ALA A 146 -74.86 -49.48 -59.70
CA ALA A 146 -75.71 -49.36 -58.52
C ALA A 146 -75.05 -49.96 -57.27
N ASP A 147 -74.49 -51.17 -57.39
CA ASP A 147 -73.75 -51.83 -56.30
C ASP A 147 -72.52 -51.02 -55.87
N VAL A 148 -71.75 -50.51 -56.82
CA VAL A 148 -70.59 -49.66 -56.52
C VAL A 148 -71.03 -48.38 -55.80
N ALA A 149 -72.09 -47.71 -56.27
CA ALA A 149 -72.61 -46.51 -55.62
C ALA A 149 -73.09 -46.78 -54.18
N ALA A 150 -73.78 -47.90 -53.96
CA ALA A 150 -74.20 -48.33 -52.63
C ALA A 150 -73.00 -48.55 -51.69
N MET A 151 -71.95 -49.24 -52.16
CA MET A 151 -70.75 -49.51 -51.37
C MET A 151 -69.88 -48.26 -51.13
N VAL A 152 -69.83 -47.31 -52.07
CA VAL A 152 -69.22 -45.98 -51.85
C VAL A 152 -69.96 -45.23 -50.74
N GLY A 153 -71.29 -45.21 -50.80
CA GLY A 153 -72.14 -44.59 -49.79
C GLY A 153 -71.94 -45.22 -48.41
N TYR A 154 -71.89 -46.55 -48.35
CA TYR A 154 -71.62 -47.29 -47.12
C TYR A 154 -70.27 -46.90 -46.50
N HIS A 155 -69.20 -46.93 -47.29
CA HIS A 155 -67.87 -46.57 -46.82
C HIS A 155 -67.81 -45.11 -46.34
N GLY A 156 -68.41 -44.19 -47.07
CA GLY A 156 -68.47 -42.78 -46.69
C GLY A 156 -69.18 -42.59 -45.34
N GLY A 157 -70.35 -43.20 -45.18
CA GLY A 157 -71.11 -43.15 -43.92
C GLY A 157 -70.38 -43.80 -42.74
N ALA A 158 -69.85 -45.01 -42.95
CA ALA A 158 -69.14 -45.74 -41.90
C ALA A 158 -67.83 -45.04 -41.48
N SER A 159 -67.07 -44.49 -42.43
CA SER A 159 -65.83 -43.76 -42.14
C SER A 159 -66.10 -42.43 -41.44
N ALA A 160 -67.16 -41.72 -41.84
CA ALA A 160 -67.57 -40.49 -41.18
C ALA A 160 -67.97 -40.75 -39.72
N ALA A 161 -68.73 -41.82 -39.45
CA ALA A 161 -69.10 -42.22 -38.10
C ALA A 161 -67.87 -42.61 -37.25
N ALA A 162 -66.93 -43.36 -37.83
CA ALA A 162 -65.70 -43.74 -37.14
C ALA A 162 -64.82 -42.53 -36.80
N ALA A 163 -64.75 -41.52 -37.68
CA ALA A 163 -63.96 -40.30 -37.45
C ALA A 163 -64.48 -39.43 -36.30
N GLN A 164 -65.74 -39.58 -35.88
CA GLN A 164 -66.32 -38.86 -34.74
C GLN A 164 -65.99 -39.51 -33.38
N LEU A 165 -65.41 -40.72 -33.37
CA LEU A 165 -64.96 -41.36 -32.15
C LEU A 165 -63.62 -40.77 -31.70
N SER A 166 -63.58 -40.18 -30.51
CA SER A 166 -62.33 -39.75 -29.87
C SER A 166 -61.52 -40.96 -29.40
N SER A 167 -60.20 -40.88 -29.49
CA SER A 167 -59.33 -41.89 -28.86
C SER A 167 -59.43 -41.82 -27.34
N TRP A 168 -59.28 -42.97 -26.68
CA TRP A 168 -59.30 -43.05 -25.23
C TRP A 168 -58.14 -42.24 -24.62
N GLU A 169 -56.97 -42.28 -25.23
CA GLU A 169 -55.79 -41.51 -24.82
C GLU A 169 -56.05 -39.99 -24.90
N GLY A 170 -56.69 -39.53 -25.98
CA GLY A 170 -57.06 -38.13 -26.15
C GLY A 170 -58.11 -37.67 -25.14
N ALA A 171 -59.06 -38.54 -24.80
CA ALA A 171 -60.05 -38.27 -23.77
C ALA A 171 -59.40 -38.13 -22.38
N VAL A 172 -58.54 -39.08 -22.00
CA VAL A 172 -57.80 -39.05 -20.73
C VAL A 172 -56.94 -37.80 -20.63
N GLN A 173 -56.26 -37.39 -21.70
CA GLN A 173 -55.42 -36.21 -21.69
C GLN A 173 -56.23 -34.91 -21.52
N ALA A 174 -57.36 -34.78 -22.21
CA ALA A 174 -58.29 -33.66 -22.03
C ALA A 174 -58.83 -33.60 -20.59
N GLN A 175 -59.06 -34.76 -19.97
CA GLN A 175 -59.53 -34.86 -18.59
C GLN A 175 -58.46 -34.49 -17.57
N VAL A 176 -57.20 -34.92 -17.74
CA VAL A 176 -56.08 -34.50 -16.87
C VAL A 176 -55.89 -32.98 -16.90
N SER A 177 -56.06 -32.34 -18.06
CA SER A 177 -56.01 -30.87 -18.16
C SER A 177 -57.17 -30.17 -17.43
N SER A 178 -58.29 -30.86 -17.22
CA SER A 178 -59.46 -30.34 -16.48
C SER A 178 -59.41 -30.57 -14.97
N LEU A 179 -58.50 -31.43 -14.47
CA LEU A 179 -58.43 -31.82 -13.05
C LEU A 179 -58.05 -30.67 -12.10
N GLY A 180 -57.60 -29.52 -12.62
CA GLY A 180 -57.36 -28.31 -11.81
C GLY A 180 -56.58 -28.60 -10.52
N LEU A 181 -55.54 -29.46 -10.60
CA LEU A 181 -54.82 -29.95 -9.43
C LEU A 181 -54.51 -28.79 -8.49
N PRO A 182 -54.92 -28.86 -7.21
CA PRO A 182 -54.71 -27.77 -6.28
C PRO A 182 -53.21 -27.49 -6.24
N SER A 183 -52.87 -26.23 -6.47
CA SER A 183 -51.52 -25.73 -6.29
C SER A 183 -50.98 -26.23 -4.95
N LEU A 184 -49.76 -26.78 -4.94
CA LEU A 184 -49.16 -27.42 -3.78
C LEU A 184 -49.15 -26.47 -2.58
N ASN A 185 -50.18 -26.48 -1.74
CA ASN A 185 -50.32 -25.57 -0.61
C ASN A 185 -50.34 -26.39 0.68
N THR A 186 -49.16 -26.81 1.10
CA THR A 186 -48.96 -27.79 2.17
C THR A 186 -48.56 -27.10 3.47
N GLY A 187 -49.48 -27.07 4.43
CA GLY A 187 -49.32 -26.58 5.80
C GLY A 187 -50.51 -25.72 6.27
N LEU A 188 -50.59 -25.45 7.58
CA LEU A 188 -51.74 -24.77 8.18
C LEU A 188 -51.71 -23.27 7.92
N GLY A 189 -52.86 -22.70 7.55
CA GLY A 189 -53.04 -21.24 7.46
C GLY A 189 -52.43 -20.56 6.23
N ASN A 190 -52.01 -21.32 5.22
CA ASN A 190 -51.51 -20.74 3.98
C ASN A 190 -52.65 -20.24 3.08
N ILE A 191 -52.53 -19.03 2.54
CA ILE A 191 -53.44 -18.41 1.58
C ILE A 191 -52.69 -18.18 0.26
N GLY A 192 -53.10 -18.87 -0.81
CA GLY A 192 -52.48 -18.80 -2.14
C GLY A 192 -52.06 -20.18 -2.66
N SER A 193 -51.09 -20.20 -3.57
CA SER A 193 -50.68 -21.38 -4.36
C SER A 193 -49.20 -21.74 -4.19
N TRP A 194 -48.83 -23.01 -4.25
CA TRP A 194 -47.43 -23.47 -4.26
C TRP A 194 -46.63 -23.10 -2.98
N ASN A 195 -47.28 -23.03 -1.83
CA ASN A 195 -46.63 -22.75 -0.55
C ASN A 195 -46.29 -24.04 0.22
N LEU A 196 -45.06 -24.15 0.72
CA LEU A 196 -44.60 -25.24 1.58
C LEU A 196 -44.16 -24.67 2.95
N GLY A 197 -44.87 -25.05 4.02
CA GLY A 197 -44.73 -24.50 5.37
C GLY A 197 -46.07 -23.93 5.87
N SER A 198 -46.08 -23.12 6.94
CA SER A 198 -47.34 -22.64 7.55
C SER A 198 -47.48 -21.12 7.54
N GLY A 199 -48.71 -20.61 7.51
CA GLY A 199 -49.03 -19.19 7.66
C GLY A 199 -48.53 -18.27 6.53
N ASN A 200 -48.32 -18.79 5.33
CA ASN A 200 -47.89 -17.99 4.18
C ASN A 200 -49.08 -17.31 3.48
N ILE A 201 -48.96 -16.05 3.09
CA ILE A 201 -49.95 -15.29 2.29
C ILE A 201 -49.29 -14.88 0.98
N GLY A 202 -49.73 -15.43 -0.15
CA GLY A 202 -49.16 -15.25 -1.49
C GLY A 202 -48.81 -16.59 -2.13
N ASN A 203 -47.98 -16.58 -3.17
CA ASN A 203 -47.69 -17.77 -3.98
C ASN A 203 -46.20 -18.18 -3.93
N THR A 204 -45.93 -19.47 -4.10
CA THR A 204 -44.60 -20.03 -4.33
C THR A 204 -43.62 -19.80 -3.16
N ASN A 205 -44.09 -19.81 -1.92
CA ASN A 205 -43.24 -19.60 -0.75
C ASN A 205 -42.77 -20.92 -0.14
N LEU A 206 -41.48 -21.01 0.23
CA LEU A 206 -40.89 -22.13 0.94
C LEU A 206 -40.38 -21.67 2.32
N GLY A 207 -41.04 -22.11 3.38
CA GLY A 207 -40.85 -21.67 4.76
C GLY A 207 -42.16 -21.20 5.38
N SER A 208 -42.11 -20.45 6.49
CA SER A 208 -43.31 -20.10 7.26
C SER A 208 -43.48 -18.60 7.46
N GLY A 209 -44.73 -18.14 7.54
CA GLY A 209 -45.08 -16.77 7.90
C GLY A 209 -44.67 -15.70 6.88
N ASN A 210 -44.54 -16.07 5.60
CA ASN A 210 -44.21 -15.12 4.54
C ASN A 210 -45.47 -14.40 4.03
N VAL A 211 -45.38 -13.10 3.74
CA VAL A 211 -46.41 -12.30 3.08
C VAL A 211 -45.84 -11.73 1.79
N GLY A 212 -46.29 -12.23 0.65
CA GLY A 212 -45.76 -11.96 -0.68
C GLY A 212 -45.45 -13.26 -1.43
N ASN A 213 -44.76 -13.18 -2.57
CA ASN A 213 -44.55 -14.30 -3.47
C ASN A 213 -43.09 -14.72 -3.58
N THR A 214 -42.84 -16.00 -3.86
CA THR A 214 -41.51 -16.53 -4.24
C THR A 214 -40.43 -16.33 -3.16
N ASN A 215 -40.80 -16.40 -1.88
CA ASN A 215 -39.83 -16.31 -0.79
C ASN A 215 -39.30 -17.68 -0.38
N LEU A 216 -38.01 -17.77 -0.06
CA LEU A 216 -37.36 -18.93 0.54
C LEU A 216 -36.78 -18.55 1.90
N GLY A 217 -37.36 -19.09 2.96
CA GLY A 217 -37.10 -18.75 4.36
C GLY A 217 -38.39 -18.33 5.07
N SER A 218 -38.27 -17.69 6.23
CA SER A 218 -39.43 -17.43 7.10
C SER A 218 -39.59 -15.95 7.45
N GLY A 219 -40.85 -15.53 7.67
CA GLY A 219 -41.17 -14.19 8.18
C GLY A 219 -40.84 -13.05 7.24
N ASN A 220 -40.81 -13.27 5.93
CA ASN A 220 -40.55 -12.21 4.95
C ASN A 220 -41.84 -11.45 4.60
N LEU A 221 -41.77 -10.12 4.49
CA LEU A 221 -42.82 -9.24 3.97
C LEU A 221 -42.34 -8.61 2.65
N GLY A 222 -42.82 -9.13 1.53
CA GLY A 222 -42.42 -8.76 0.17
C GLY A 222 -42.18 -9.99 -0.69
N ASN A 223 -41.65 -9.80 -1.90
CA ASN A 223 -41.46 -10.87 -2.87
C ASN A 223 -39.98 -11.25 -3.03
N THR A 224 -39.73 -12.45 -3.57
CA THR A 224 -38.42 -12.91 -4.06
C THR A 224 -37.26 -12.82 -3.06
N ASN A 225 -37.54 -12.94 -1.75
CA ASN A 225 -36.50 -12.93 -0.73
C ASN A 225 -35.94 -14.33 -0.47
N LEU A 226 -34.62 -14.44 -0.33
CA LEU A 226 -33.90 -15.64 0.09
C LEU A 226 -33.24 -15.40 1.45
N GLY A 227 -33.82 -15.96 2.50
CA GLY A 227 -33.45 -15.77 3.91
C GLY A 227 -34.68 -15.41 4.74
N SER A 228 -34.48 -14.91 5.96
CA SER A 228 -35.59 -14.71 6.92
C SER A 228 -35.72 -13.29 7.43
N GLY A 229 -36.94 -12.89 7.77
CA GLY A 229 -37.22 -11.60 8.41
C GLY A 229 -36.95 -10.38 7.55
N ASN A 230 -37.02 -10.50 6.22
CA ASN A 230 -36.83 -9.36 5.32
C ASN A 230 -38.13 -8.59 5.10
N ILE A 231 -38.06 -7.26 5.02
CA ILE A 231 -39.15 -6.35 4.64
C ILE A 231 -38.74 -5.68 3.33
N GLY A 232 -39.48 -5.87 2.25
CA GLY A 232 -39.15 -5.45 0.88
C GLY A 232 -38.88 -6.64 -0.04
N ASN A 233 -38.42 -6.38 -1.27
CA ASN A 233 -38.34 -7.38 -2.33
C ASN A 233 -36.90 -7.73 -2.71
N GLY A 234 -36.66 -8.97 -3.15
CA GLY A 234 -35.41 -9.36 -3.80
C GLY A 234 -34.18 -9.37 -2.90
N ASN A 235 -34.33 -9.51 -1.59
CA ASN A 235 -33.20 -9.54 -0.67
C ASN A 235 -32.61 -10.96 -0.56
N LEU A 236 -31.27 -11.05 -0.51
CA LEU A 236 -30.53 -12.27 -0.22
C LEU A 236 -29.80 -12.11 1.13
N GLY A 237 -30.23 -12.87 2.13
CA GLY A 237 -29.81 -12.77 3.52
C GLY A 237 -30.99 -12.49 4.44
N SER A 238 -30.74 -12.05 5.67
CA SER A 238 -31.77 -11.96 6.71
C SER A 238 -31.82 -10.59 7.39
N GLY A 239 -33.02 -10.21 7.84
CA GLY A 239 -33.25 -8.97 8.60
C GLY A 239 -33.09 -7.69 7.78
N ASN A 240 -33.19 -7.73 6.46
CA ASN A 240 -33.07 -6.54 5.62
C ASN A 240 -34.41 -5.78 5.55
N ALA A 241 -34.37 -4.45 5.58
CA ALA A 241 -35.52 -3.56 5.38
C ALA A 241 -35.28 -2.64 4.18
N GLY A 242 -35.84 -3.00 3.04
CA GLY A 242 -35.69 -2.38 1.72
C GLY A 242 -35.57 -3.44 0.64
N ASN A 243 -35.16 -3.05 -0.57
CA ASN A 243 -35.15 -3.96 -1.72
C ASN A 243 -33.73 -4.31 -2.16
N THR A 244 -33.55 -5.49 -2.74
CA THR A 244 -32.35 -5.91 -3.49
C THR A 244 -31.04 -5.84 -2.68
N ASN A 245 -31.11 -6.09 -1.37
CA ASN A 245 -29.92 -6.14 -0.52
C ASN A 245 -29.33 -7.56 -0.50
N LEU A 246 -28.00 -7.65 -0.51
CA LEU A 246 -27.23 -8.87 -0.31
C LEU A 246 -26.43 -8.78 1.00
N GLY A 247 -26.88 -9.50 2.03
CA GLY A 247 -26.24 -9.57 3.35
C GLY A 247 -27.24 -9.50 4.49
N LEU A 248 -26.79 -9.08 5.68
CA LEU A 248 -27.59 -9.11 6.90
C LEU A 248 -27.90 -7.71 7.43
N GLY A 249 -29.14 -7.48 7.87
CA GLY A 249 -29.48 -6.31 8.67
C GLY A 249 -29.35 -4.96 7.97
N ASN A 250 -29.49 -4.91 6.65
CA ASN A 250 -29.43 -3.64 5.91
C ASN A 250 -30.77 -2.89 5.99
N VAL A 251 -30.72 -1.56 6.06
CA VAL A 251 -31.88 -0.65 5.97
C VAL A 251 -31.66 0.28 4.77
N GLY A 252 -32.48 0.15 3.73
CA GLY A 252 -32.35 0.83 2.44
C GLY A 252 -32.25 -0.18 1.28
N ASN A 253 -31.92 0.29 0.08
CA ASN A 253 -31.94 -0.53 -1.14
C ASN A 253 -30.54 -0.77 -1.72
N LEU A 254 -30.38 -1.87 -2.48
CA LEU A 254 -29.18 -2.16 -3.29
C LEU A 254 -27.87 -2.20 -2.50
N ASN A 255 -27.90 -2.62 -1.23
CA ASN A 255 -26.69 -2.77 -0.44
C ASN A 255 -26.06 -4.16 -0.61
N LEU A 256 -24.74 -4.19 -0.84
CA LEU A 256 -23.91 -5.40 -0.87
C LEU A 256 -23.02 -5.44 0.37
N GLY A 257 -23.39 -6.23 1.37
CA GLY A 257 -22.72 -6.32 2.67
C GLY A 257 -23.73 -6.30 3.81
N SER A 258 -23.28 -6.10 5.04
CA SER A 258 -24.14 -6.20 6.23
C SER A 258 -24.15 -4.92 7.06
N GLY A 259 -25.28 -4.63 7.71
CA GLY A 259 -25.43 -3.53 8.66
C GLY A 259 -25.39 -2.15 8.04
N ASN A 260 -25.70 -2.01 6.74
CA ASN A 260 -25.75 -0.70 6.09
C ASN A 260 -27.08 0.01 6.35
N LYS A 261 -27.05 1.33 6.53
CA LYS A 261 -28.23 2.20 6.65
C LYS A 261 -28.16 3.30 5.58
N GLY A 262 -28.84 3.08 4.46
CA GLY A 262 -28.87 3.92 3.27
C GLY A 262 -28.91 3.07 2.00
N ASN A 263 -28.68 3.67 0.83
CA ASN A 263 -28.80 2.96 -0.45
C ASN A 263 -27.45 2.73 -1.12
N ASN A 264 -27.35 1.73 -2.01
CA ASN A 264 -26.23 1.51 -2.92
C ASN A 264 -24.85 1.36 -2.24
N ASN A 265 -24.79 0.88 -0.99
CA ASN A 265 -23.50 0.69 -0.32
C ASN A 265 -22.88 -0.67 -0.69
N VAL A 266 -21.57 -0.70 -0.92
CA VAL A 266 -20.79 -1.92 -1.08
C VAL A 266 -19.80 -2.02 0.07
N GLY A 267 -19.91 -3.05 0.91
CA GLY A 267 -19.19 -3.22 2.17
C GLY A 267 -20.11 -3.18 3.39
N GLY A 268 -19.56 -3.16 4.61
CA GLY A 268 -20.33 -3.32 5.84
C GLY A 268 -20.37 -2.09 6.73
N GLY A 269 -21.47 -1.92 7.47
CA GLY A 269 -21.59 -0.92 8.54
C GLY A 269 -21.59 0.54 8.07
N ASN A 270 -22.00 0.82 6.84
CA ASN A 270 -22.08 2.19 6.33
C ASN A 270 -23.39 2.87 6.76
N VAL A 271 -23.32 4.15 7.10
CA VAL A 271 -24.49 5.00 7.39
C VAL A 271 -24.51 6.15 6.39
N GLY A 272 -25.47 6.15 5.46
CA GLY A 272 -25.51 7.00 4.27
C GLY A 272 -25.53 6.16 3.00
N SER A 273 -25.44 6.79 1.83
CA SER A 273 -25.62 6.14 0.53
C SER A 273 -24.39 6.19 -0.37
N ASP A 274 -24.34 5.29 -1.35
CA ASP A 274 -23.31 5.23 -2.40
C ASP A 274 -21.87 5.04 -1.88
N ASN A 275 -21.69 4.46 -0.68
CA ASN A 275 -20.37 4.21 -0.13
C ASN A 275 -19.77 2.89 -0.64
N PHE A 276 -18.49 2.90 -0.98
CA PHE A 276 -17.70 1.70 -1.28
C PHE A 276 -16.63 1.48 -0.21
N GLY A 277 -16.69 0.36 0.49
CA GLY A 277 -15.87 0.04 1.67
C GLY A 277 -16.72 -0.03 2.95
N SER A 278 -16.10 0.04 4.13
CA SER A 278 -16.79 -0.28 5.39
C SER A 278 -16.66 0.80 6.45
N GLY A 279 -17.70 0.95 7.27
CA GLY A 279 -17.73 1.86 8.41
C GLY A 279 -17.79 3.35 8.03
N ASN A 280 -18.21 3.69 6.81
CA ASN A 280 -18.34 5.08 6.39
C ASN A 280 -19.64 5.71 6.91
N THR A 281 -19.59 6.95 7.37
CA THR A 281 -20.76 7.75 7.76
C THR A 281 -20.85 8.99 6.87
N GLY A 282 -21.89 9.08 6.04
CA GLY A 282 -22.11 10.08 4.99
C GLY A 282 -22.24 9.42 3.62
N ASN A 283 -22.14 10.19 2.53
CA ASN A 283 -22.46 9.69 1.18
C ASN A 283 -21.23 9.63 0.27
N ALA A 284 -21.24 8.70 -0.69
CA ALA A 284 -20.25 8.62 -1.77
C ALA A 284 -18.78 8.51 -1.30
N ASN A 285 -18.54 7.90 -0.14
CA ASN A 285 -17.18 7.66 0.33
C ASN A 285 -16.61 6.35 -0.24
N VAL A 286 -15.33 6.35 -0.59
CA VAL A 286 -14.59 5.17 -1.01
C VAL A 286 -13.47 4.89 -0.01
N GLY A 287 -13.50 3.74 0.66
CA GLY A 287 -12.51 3.30 1.64
C GLY A 287 -13.15 3.01 3.01
N PHE A 288 -12.45 3.30 4.10
CA PHE A 288 -12.84 2.81 5.43
C PHE A 288 -12.91 3.90 6.48
N GLY A 289 -13.98 3.89 7.28
CA GLY A 289 -14.09 4.75 8.46
C GLY A 289 -14.17 6.24 8.16
N ASN A 290 -14.58 6.65 6.96
CA ASN A 290 -14.70 8.07 6.62
C ASN A 290 -15.98 8.66 7.21
N LEU A 291 -15.89 9.86 7.76
CA LEU A 291 -16.99 10.68 8.27
C LEU A 291 -17.17 11.90 7.37
N GLY A 292 -18.39 12.12 6.87
CA GLY A 292 -18.75 13.12 5.87
C GLY A 292 -18.88 12.52 4.46
N SER A 293 -18.81 13.31 3.38
CA SER A 293 -19.18 12.85 2.03
C SER A 293 -18.10 13.03 0.97
N ASN A 294 -18.10 12.19 -0.06
CA ASN A 294 -17.16 12.22 -1.19
C ASN A 294 -15.67 12.04 -0.80
N ASN A 295 -15.38 11.34 0.30
CA ASN A 295 -14.02 11.08 0.73
C ASN A 295 -13.46 9.80 0.09
N TYR A 296 -12.20 9.82 -0.34
CA TYR A 296 -11.47 8.67 -0.86
C TYR A 296 -10.28 8.34 0.05
N GLY A 297 -10.37 7.26 0.82
CA GLY A 297 -9.28 6.75 1.65
C GLY A 297 -9.73 6.27 3.03
N PHE A 298 -8.95 6.57 4.08
CA PHE A 298 -9.11 5.96 5.40
C PHE A 298 -9.24 7.00 6.50
N GLY A 299 -10.31 6.94 7.28
CA GLY A 299 -10.47 7.74 8.51
C GLY A 299 -10.52 9.26 8.29
N ASN A 300 -10.94 9.72 7.10
CA ASN A 300 -11.10 11.15 6.85
C ASN A 300 -12.37 11.68 7.55
N SER A 301 -12.29 12.85 8.18
CA SER A 301 -13.39 13.54 8.85
C SER A 301 -13.64 14.88 8.16
N GLY A 302 -14.54 14.89 7.19
CA GLY A 302 -14.59 15.99 6.23
C GLY A 302 -15.42 15.69 4.99
N SER A 303 -15.34 16.52 3.96
CA SER A 303 -15.97 16.22 2.67
C SER A 303 -15.09 16.55 1.47
N GLY A 304 -15.02 15.63 0.52
CA GLY A 304 -14.17 15.75 -0.68
C GLY A 304 -12.69 15.47 -0.41
N ASP A 305 -12.35 14.82 0.71
CA ASP A 305 -10.96 14.58 1.08
C ASP A 305 -10.41 13.29 0.41
N ILE A 306 -9.18 13.32 -0.10
CA ILE A 306 -8.48 12.17 -0.70
C ILE A 306 -7.23 11.84 0.12
N GLY A 307 -7.28 10.79 0.93
CA GLY A 307 -6.12 10.23 1.62
C GLY A 307 -6.42 9.64 3.01
N ILE A 308 -5.56 9.91 4.00
CA ILE A 308 -5.61 9.21 5.30
C ILE A 308 -5.69 10.20 6.46
N GLY A 309 -6.71 10.07 7.31
CA GLY A 309 -6.84 10.80 8.57
C GLY A 309 -7.08 12.31 8.43
N LEU A 310 -7.44 12.80 7.24
CA LEU A 310 -7.64 14.22 6.96
C LEU A 310 -8.84 14.76 7.74
N ALA A 311 -8.79 16.02 8.17
CA ALA A 311 -9.92 16.68 8.82
C ALA A 311 -10.21 18.02 8.15
N GLY A 312 -11.33 18.16 7.41
CA GLY A 312 -11.72 19.41 6.73
C GLY A 312 -12.50 19.19 5.42
N THR A 313 -12.21 19.95 4.36
CA THR A 313 -12.92 19.79 3.07
C THR A 313 -11.97 19.95 1.89
N ASN A 314 -12.11 19.07 0.89
CA ASN A 314 -11.33 19.09 -0.35
C ASN A 314 -9.81 19.01 -0.15
N GLN A 315 -9.37 18.32 0.91
CA GLN A 315 -7.95 18.10 1.17
C GLN A 315 -7.44 16.86 0.47
N VAL A 316 -6.16 16.84 0.11
CA VAL A 316 -5.50 15.66 -0.46
C VAL A 316 -4.21 15.40 0.30
N GLY A 317 -3.99 14.17 0.77
CA GLY A 317 -2.75 13.77 1.43
C GLY A 317 -2.94 12.88 2.66
N ILE A 318 -1.92 12.81 3.50
CA ILE A 318 -1.95 12.06 4.76
C ILE A 318 -1.87 13.07 5.90
N ASN A 319 -2.83 13.03 6.81
CA ASN A 319 -2.71 13.75 8.07
C ASN A 319 -1.72 13.01 8.96
N PHE A 320 -0.49 13.53 9.00
CA PHE A 320 0.54 12.98 9.87
C PHE A 320 0.33 13.33 11.35
N ALA A 321 -0.50 14.34 11.65
CA ALA A 321 -0.82 14.70 13.03
C ALA A 321 -1.65 13.58 13.68
N GLY A 322 -1.13 13.02 14.78
CA GLY A 322 -1.78 11.97 15.55
C GLY A 322 -1.69 10.55 14.99
N LEU A 323 -1.50 10.37 13.67
CA LEU A 323 -1.39 9.03 13.07
C LEU A 323 0.01 8.43 13.20
N LEU A 324 1.04 9.24 12.91
CA LEU A 324 2.45 8.81 12.83
C LEU A 324 3.41 9.75 13.55
N ASN A 325 2.89 10.78 14.22
CA ASN A 325 3.61 11.62 15.17
C ASN A 325 3.01 11.41 16.57
N SER A 326 3.85 11.30 17.60
CA SER A 326 3.43 11.27 19.01
C SER A 326 3.77 12.62 19.67
N GLY A 327 2.86 13.15 20.48
CA GLY A 327 2.94 14.49 21.07
C GLY A 327 2.30 15.58 20.20
N SER A 328 2.52 16.85 20.53
CA SER A 328 1.79 18.00 19.97
C SER A 328 2.67 18.93 19.13
N GLY A 329 2.09 19.53 18.08
CA GLY A 329 2.76 20.57 17.28
C GLY A 329 3.83 20.06 16.31
N ASN A 330 3.94 18.75 16.10
CA ASN A 330 4.89 18.18 15.14
C ASN A 330 4.43 18.38 13.69
N ILE A 331 5.35 18.76 12.80
CA ILE A 331 5.14 18.94 11.35
C ILE A 331 6.03 17.94 10.61
N GLY A 332 5.48 17.15 9.69
CA GLY A 332 6.19 16.05 9.00
C GLY A 332 5.81 14.67 9.55
N PHE A 333 6.68 13.66 9.50
CA PHE A 333 6.34 12.25 9.77
C PHE A 333 7.32 11.54 10.72
N GLY A 334 6.82 10.69 11.61
CA GLY A 334 7.64 9.86 12.50
C GLY A 334 8.21 10.59 13.71
N ASN A 335 7.76 11.82 13.98
CA ASN A 335 8.28 12.63 15.07
C ASN A 335 7.65 12.23 16.42
N ALA A 336 8.47 12.12 17.46
CA ALA A 336 8.05 11.83 18.83
C ALA A 336 8.40 12.99 19.78
N GLY A 337 7.44 13.43 20.60
CA GLY A 337 7.59 14.61 21.46
C GLY A 337 6.90 15.84 20.86
N ASN A 338 7.41 17.05 21.08
CA ASN A 338 6.66 18.27 20.80
C ASN A 338 7.36 19.22 19.83
N ASN A 339 6.58 19.89 18.97
CA ASN A 339 7.05 20.99 18.11
C ASN A 339 8.23 20.63 17.19
N ASN A 340 8.38 19.36 16.81
CA ASN A 340 9.42 18.92 15.88
C ASN A 340 8.97 19.10 14.41
N ILE A 341 9.85 19.58 13.55
CA ILE A 341 9.61 19.79 12.12
C ILE A 341 10.55 18.88 11.31
N GLY A 342 10.00 18.06 10.41
CA GLY A 342 10.75 17.15 9.54
C GLY A 342 10.43 15.67 9.81
N PHE A 343 11.45 14.80 9.85
CA PHE A 343 11.24 13.35 9.85
C PHE A 343 11.97 12.64 10.99
N PHE A 344 11.27 11.75 11.70
CA PHE A 344 11.86 10.87 12.72
C PHE A 344 12.65 11.57 13.83
N ASN A 345 12.30 12.81 14.16
CA ASN A 345 12.92 13.52 15.27
C ASN A 345 12.29 13.09 16.59
N SER A 346 13.08 13.03 17.67
CA SER A 346 12.60 12.75 19.02
C SER A 346 12.95 13.88 19.99
N GLY A 347 12.10 14.15 20.98
CA GLY A 347 12.29 15.24 21.92
C GLY A 347 11.50 16.49 21.52
N SER A 348 12.05 17.70 21.66
CA SER A 348 11.28 18.93 21.48
C SER A 348 11.95 20.00 20.63
N GLY A 349 11.20 20.59 19.68
CA GLY A 349 11.64 21.76 18.92
C GLY A 349 12.73 21.50 17.89
N ASN A 350 12.94 20.24 17.48
CA ASN A 350 13.97 19.89 16.50
C ASN A 350 13.48 20.16 15.07
N PHE A 351 14.35 20.67 14.20
CA PHE A 351 14.09 20.86 12.78
C PHE A 351 15.06 20.01 11.94
N GLY A 352 14.54 19.05 11.19
CA GLY A 352 15.33 18.24 10.26
C GLY A 352 15.02 16.75 10.34
N ILE A 353 16.03 15.88 10.36
CA ILE A 353 15.85 14.43 10.24
C ILE A 353 16.66 13.71 11.31
N PHE A 354 16.04 12.75 12.01
CA PHE A 354 16.68 11.89 13.03
C PHE A 354 17.35 12.66 14.19
N ASN A 355 17.00 13.92 14.43
CA ASN A 355 17.53 14.65 15.57
C ASN A 355 16.88 14.14 16.87
N SER A 356 17.63 14.06 17.95
CA SER A 356 17.15 13.59 19.25
C SER A 356 17.55 14.53 20.38
N GLY A 357 16.59 15.04 21.15
CA GLY A 357 16.84 16.02 22.20
C GLY A 357 16.08 17.30 21.94
N ASN A 358 16.69 18.48 22.12
CA ASN A 358 15.96 19.75 22.09
C ASN A 358 16.60 20.83 21.21
N GLY A 359 15.82 21.39 20.29
CA GLY A 359 16.21 22.57 19.50
C GLY A 359 17.31 22.31 18.46
N ASP A 360 17.54 21.05 18.07
CA ASP A 360 18.54 20.70 17.08
C ASP A 360 18.08 21.00 15.64
N PHE A 361 18.97 21.54 14.81
CA PHE A 361 18.73 21.84 13.40
C PHE A 361 19.64 20.98 12.49
N GLY A 362 19.08 20.23 11.54
CA GLY A 362 19.85 19.46 10.55
C GLY A 362 19.62 17.95 10.63
N PHE A 363 20.67 17.13 10.61
CA PHE A 363 20.57 15.68 10.45
C PHE A 363 21.28 14.92 11.58
N ALA A 364 20.54 14.02 12.24
CA ALA A 364 21.07 13.07 13.21
C ALA A 364 21.92 13.71 14.33
N ASN A 365 21.56 14.92 14.76
CA ASN A 365 22.16 15.54 15.94
C ASN A 365 21.50 14.99 17.22
N ALA A 366 22.27 14.88 18.29
CA ALA A 366 21.80 14.41 19.59
C ALA A 366 22.19 15.37 20.71
N GLY A 367 21.23 15.80 21.53
CA GLY A 367 21.46 16.65 22.70
C GLY A 367 20.68 17.95 22.63
N ASN A 368 21.33 19.12 22.74
CA ASN A 368 20.62 20.40 22.75
C ASN A 368 21.22 21.46 21.83
N THR A 369 20.39 22.08 20.99
CA THR A 369 20.72 23.26 20.17
C THR A 369 21.93 23.07 19.25
N ASN A 370 22.11 21.85 18.73
CA ASN A 370 23.14 21.57 17.73
C ASN A 370 22.66 21.93 16.33
N THR A 371 23.56 22.38 15.46
CA THR A 371 23.27 22.67 14.06
C THR A 371 24.22 21.93 13.11
N GLY A 372 23.69 21.31 12.06
CA GLY A 372 24.46 20.57 11.06
C GLY A 372 24.20 19.06 11.11
N PHE A 373 25.24 18.23 11.10
CA PHE A 373 25.13 16.78 10.89
C PHE A 373 25.88 15.99 11.97
N TRP A 374 25.24 14.96 12.54
CA TRP A 374 25.87 13.98 13.44
C TRP A 374 26.58 14.56 14.67
N ASN A 375 26.17 15.74 15.15
CA ASN A 375 26.75 16.32 16.35
C ASN A 375 26.11 15.69 17.61
N GLY A 376 26.90 15.39 18.64
CA GLY A 376 26.44 14.88 19.93
C GLY A 376 26.85 15.79 21.09
N GLY A 377 25.93 16.06 22.02
CA GLY A 377 26.13 16.97 23.16
C GLY A 377 25.39 18.30 22.95
N ASN A 378 25.96 19.44 23.38
CA ASN A 378 25.23 20.72 23.39
C ASN A 378 25.92 21.83 22.59
N PHE A 379 25.11 22.66 21.90
CA PHE A 379 25.55 23.88 21.22
C PHE A 379 26.67 23.69 20.18
N ASN A 380 26.72 22.52 19.52
CA ASN A 380 27.70 22.29 18.47
C ASN A 380 27.20 22.78 17.11
N SER A 381 28.12 23.19 16.22
CA SER A 381 27.84 23.62 14.86
C SER A 381 28.75 22.92 13.86
N GLY A 382 28.21 22.37 12.77
CA GLY A 382 28.97 21.71 11.71
C GLY A 382 28.73 20.21 11.67
N PHE A 383 29.79 19.40 11.59
CA PHE A 383 29.70 17.98 11.26
C PHE A 383 30.44 17.10 12.27
N GLY A 384 29.76 16.14 12.88
CA GLY A 384 30.37 15.06 13.65
C GLY A 384 31.07 15.50 14.94
N ASN A 385 30.71 16.64 15.52
CA ASN A 385 31.31 17.09 16.78
C ASN A 385 30.72 16.36 17.99
N ALA A 386 31.50 16.14 19.05
CA ALA A 386 31.08 15.46 20.27
C ALA A 386 31.36 16.30 21.53
N ALA A 387 30.51 16.18 22.54
CA ALA A 387 30.43 17.02 23.74
C ALA A 387 29.95 18.45 23.43
N ASP A 388 30.56 19.53 23.94
CA ASP A 388 29.88 20.82 24.02
C ASP A 388 30.59 21.96 23.27
N LEU A 389 29.82 22.92 22.72
CA LEU A 389 30.30 24.21 22.19
C LEU A 389 31.32 24.13 21.04
N ASN A 390 31.36 23.02 20.29
CA ASN A 390 32.32 22.90 19.19
C ASN A 390 31.76 23.46 17.86
N ALA A 391 32.62 24.04 17.02
CA ALA A 391 32.27 24.50 15.69
C ALA A 391 33.22 23.93 14.62
N GLY A 392 32.69 23.34 13.55
CA GLY A 392 33.48 22.78 12.44
C GLY A 392 33.28 21.28 12.28
N PHE A 393 34.34 20.52 12.05
CA PHE A 393 34.27 19.11 11.65
C PHE A 393 34.99 18.19 12.62
N ALA A 394 34.31 17.15 13.10
CA ALA A 394 34.86 16.05 13.89
C ALA A 394 35.64 16.46 15.16
N ASN A 395 35.28 17.58 15.81
CA ASN A 395 35.91 17.97 17.07
C ASN A 395 35.32 17.19 18.25
N ALA A 396 36.15 16.81 19.22
CA ALA A 396 35.75 16.10 20.42
C ALA A 396 36.16 16.88 21.68
N GLY A 397 35.23 17.05 22.62
CA GLY A 397 35.46 17.78 23.87
C GLY A 397 34.73 19.12 23.88
N ALA A 398 35.31 20.18 24.43
CA ALA A 398 34.56 21.41 24.76
C ALA A 398 35.12 22.68 24.11
N GLY A 399 34.33 23.38 23.30
CA GLY A 399 34.71 24.72 22.82
C GLY A 399 35.77 24.75 21.72
N ASN A 400 35.92 23.69 20.94
CA ASN A 400 36.90 23.65 19.85
C ASN A 400 36.32 24.21 18.55
N VAL A 401 37.14 24.93 17.77
CA VAL A 401 36.76 25.50 16.47
C VAL A 401 37.71 25.01 15.38
N GLY A 402 37.18 24.38 14.33
CA GLY A 402 37.96 23.89 13.19
C GLY A 402 37.77 22.40 12.93
N PHE A 403 38.84 21.66 12.68
CA PHE A 403 38.80 20.29 12.17
C PHE A 403 39.55 19.32 13.08
N ALA A 404 38.88 18.25 13.51
CA ALA A 404 39.47 17.10 14.22
C ALA A 404 40.26 17.46 15.49
N ASN A 405 39.87 18.53 16.21
CA ASN A 405 40.49 18.88 17.47
C ASN A 405 39.92 18.03 18.62
N ALA A 406 40.76 17.70 19.60
CA ALA A 406 40.39 16.95 20.80
C ALA A 406 40.76 17.73 22.06
N GLY A 407 39.92 17.72 23.09
CA GLY A 407 40.15 18.46 24.34
C GLY A 407 39.29 19.73 24.39
N SER A 408 39.84 20.85 24.88
CA SER A 408 39.03 22.07 25.08
C SER A 408 39.67 23.36 24.57
N GLY A 409 38.86 24.20 23.93
CA GLY A 409 39.24 25.55 23.54
C GLY A 409 40.22 25.65 22.37
N ASN A 410 40.43 24.57 21.60
CA ASN A 410 41.40 24.58 20.52
C ASN A 410 40.84 25.22 19.23
N LEU A 411 41.66 25.99 18.51
CA LEU A 411 41.34 26.60 17.22
C LEU A 411 42.25 26.03 16.12
N GLY A 412 41.69 25.56 15.02
CA GLY A 412 42.43 25.09 13.83
C GLY A 412 42.27 23.59 13.56
N LEU A 413 43.36 22.87 13.28
CA LEU A 413 43.32 21.49 12.76
C LEU A 413 44.06 20.50 13.67
N GLY A 414 43.41 19.43 14.10
CA GLY A 414 44.08 18.28 14.68
C GLY A 414 44.83 18.58 15.99
N ASN A 415 44.45 19.63 16.71
CA ASN A 415 45.04 19.96 18.00
C ASN A 415 44.48 19.06 19.10
N ALA A 416 45.30 18.73 20.10
CA ALA A 416 44.92 17.92 21.25
C ALA A 416 45.29 18.61 22.57
N GLY A 417 44.37 18.66 23.54
CA GLY A 417 44.61 19.27 24.85
C GLY A 417 43.86 20.59 25.04
N LEU A 418 44.49 21.59 25.64
CA LEU A 418 43.82 22.84 26.04
C LEU A 418 44.33 24.07 25.28
N PHE A 419 43.40 24.88 24.78
CA PHE A 419 43.55 26.21 24.17
C PHE A 419 44.70 26.38 23.16
N ASN A 420 44.94 25.38 22.32
CA ASN A 420 45.91 25.47 21.24
C ASN A 420 45.33 26.16 20.00
N ASP A 421 46.10 27.03 19.35
CA ASP A 421 45.78 27.71 18.10
C ASP A 421 46.73 27.27 16.97
N GLY A 422 46.18 26.91 15.81
CA GLY A 422 46.91 26.43 14.65
C GLY A 422 46.71 24.93 14.38
N ASN A 423 47.76 24.16 14.10
CA ASN A 423 47.61 22.81 13.54
C ASN A 423 48.51 21.76 14.20
N PHE A 424 47.95 20.62 14.59
CA PHE A 424 48.66 19.46 15.14
C PHE A 424 49.45 19.76 16.43
N ASN A 425 49.00 20.74 17.22
CA ASN A 425 49.57 21.03 18.51
C ASN A 425 49.02 20.07 19.58
N SER A 426 49.84 19.70 20.55
CA SER A 426 49.47 18.84 21.68
C SER A 426 49.91 19.47 23.00
N GLY A 427 49.13 19.28 24.06
CA GLY A 427 49.44 19.80 25.40
C GLY A 427 48.48 20.90 25.86
N GLY A 428 48.84 21.56 26.95
CA GLY A 428 47.87 22.16 27.87
C GLY A 428 47.59 21.22 29.04
N GLY A 429 47.48 21.77 30.25
CA GLY A 429 47.28 20.99 31.49
C GLY A 429 46.07 20.06 31.44
N ALA A 430 45.97 19.13 32.39
CA ALA A 430 44.84 18.21 32.45
C ALA A 430 43.53 18.96 32.66
N PHE A 431 42.54 18.69 31.80
CA PHE A 431 41.16 19.10 32.03
C PHE A 431 40.61 18.32 33.24
N ASP A 432 40.33 19.02 34.34
CA ASP A 432 39.58 18.43 35.44
C ASP A 432 38.15 18.19 34.95
N HIS A 433 37.78 16.92 34.83
CA HIS A 433 36.45 16.48 34.40
C HIS A 433 35.37 16.74 35.47
N SER A 434 35.73 17.25 36.64
CA SER A 434 34.79 17.67 37.68
C SER A 434 34.52 19.18 37.58
N GLY A 435 33.47 19.53 36.85
CA GLY A 435 33.14 20.92 36.51
C GLY A 435 33.22 21.91 37.68
N GLY A 436 33.89 23.04 37.45
CA GLY A 436 33.71 24.26 38.24
C GLY A 436 34.95 25.10 38.59
N ALA A 437 36.18 24.65 38.34
CA ALA A 437 37.36 25.47 38.68
C ALA A 437 37.87 26.32 37.49
N PRO A 438 38.14 27.63 37.69
CA PRO A 438 38.87 28.44 36.72
C PRO A 438 40.25 27.83 36.51
N VAL A 439 40.55 27.39 35.29
CA VAL A 439 41.92 27.04 34.91
C VAL A 439 42.77 28.31 35.07
N PRO A 440 43.89 28.29 35.83
CA PRO A 440 44.72 29.47 36.01
C PRO A 440 45.17 30.04 34.65
N PRO A 441 45.19 31.37 34.44
CA PRO A 441 45.75 31.94 33.23
C PRO A 441 47.22 31.50 33.08
N GLY A 442 47.54 30.77 32.01
CA GLY A 442 48.90 30.32 31.70
C GLY A 442 49.08 28.81 31.40
N VAL A 443 48.05 27.98 31.57
CA VAL A 443 48.14 26.54 31.25
C VAL A 443 47.50 26.24 29.89
N GLY A 444 48.35 26.15 28.86
CA GLY A 444 48.03 25.63 27.52
C GLY A 444 47.68 26.67 26.46
N THR A 445 48.65 27.28 25.80
CA THR A 445 48.43 28.09 24.59
C THR A 445 49.56 27.86 23.59
N ASN A 446 49.57 26.71 22.93
CA ASN A 446 50.47 26.58 21.79
C ASN A 446 49.86 27.31 20.59
N THR A 447 50.62 28.18 19.95
CA THR A 447 50.25 28.88 18.71
C THR A 447 51.18 28.45 17.58
N GLY A 448 50.65 28.05 16.42
CA GLY A 448 51.46 27.60 15.28
C GLY A 448 51.23 26.13 14.96
N SER A 449 52.27 25.34 14.68
CA SER A 449 52.06 23.96 14.23
C SER A 449 53.02 22.94 14.81
N PHE A 450 52.52 21.73 15.07
CA PHE A 450 53.31 20.59 15.57
C PHE A 450 54.03 20.84 16.89
N ASN A 451 53.50 21.71 17.74
CA ASN A 451 54.07 21.98 19.06
C ASN A 451 53.56 20.98 20.11
N SER A 452 54.38 20.58 21.06
CA SER A 452 54.01 19.69 22.18
C SER A 452 54.41 20.29 23.54
N GLY A 453 53.50 20.37 24.50
CA GLY A 453 53.73 20.99 25.82
C GLY A 453 52.88 22.25 26.01
N ASN A 454 53.33 23.25 26.76
CA ASN A 454 52.54 24.44 27.10
C ASN A 454 53.17 25.74 26.59
N VAL A 455 52.34 26.68 26.09
CA VAL A 455 52.76 28.07 25.81
C VAL A 455 53.84 28.19 24.71
N ASN A 456 53.81 27.31 23.70
CA ASN A 456 54.77 27.36 22.60
C ASN A 456 54.25 28.13 21.37
N THR A 457 55.04 29.01 20.79
CA THR A 457 54.72 29.69 19.52
C THR A 457 55.65 29.26 18.38
N GLY A 458 55.14 28.97 17.19
CA GLY A 458 55.95 28.63 16.00
C GLY A 458 55.77 27.18 15.54
N TRP A 459 56.82 26.52 15.05
CA TRP A 459 56.72 25.17 14.47
C TRP A 459 57.62 24.13 15.15
N PHE A 460 57.09 22.94 15.42
CA PHE A 460 57.83 21.77 15.92
C PHE A 460 58.53 21.96 17.27
N ASN A 461 57.98 22.79 18.15
CA ASN A 461 58.55 23.02 19.48
C ASN A 461 58.04 22.00 20.50
N SER A 462 58.91 21.54 21.41
CA SER A 462 58.59 20.57 22.47
C SER A 462 59.00 21.07 23.86
N GLY A 463 58.20 20.79 24.88
CA GLY A 463 58.37 21.35 26.23
C GLY A 463 57.52 22.60 26.43
N ASP A 464 57.85 23.43 27.43
CA ASP A 464 57.04 24.59 27.79
C ASP A 464 57.69 25.92 27.33
N SER A 465 56.90 26.95 27.05
CA SER A 465 57.34 28.34 26.79
C SER A 465 58.42 28.52 25.70
N ASN A 466 58.30 27.80 24.58
CA ASN A 466 59.21 27.94 23.43
C ASN A 466 58.62 28.83 22.33
N THR A 467 59.42 29.69 21.69
CA THR A 467 59.05 30.48 20.52
C THR A 467 60.09 30.29 19.41
N GLY A 468 59.64 29.98 18.19
CA GLY A 468 60.52 29.74 17.03
C GLY A 468 60.32 28.38 16.36
N LEU A 469 61.39 27.81 15.79
CA LEU A 469 61.37 26.54 15.05
C LEU A 469 62.22 25.48 15.75
N PHE A 470 61.68 24.26 15.89
CA PHE A 470 62.39 23.07 16.37
C PHE A 470 63.03 23.21 17.77
N ASN A 471 62.39 23.93 18.69
CA ASN A 471 62.90 24.10 20.06
C ASN A 471 62.54 22.90 20.95
N SER A 472 63.40 22.58 21.93
CA SER A 472 63.11 21.60 22.98
C SER A 472 63.52 22.13 24.36
N GLY A 473 62.74 21.84 25.40
CA GLY A 473 62.97 22.33 26.78
C GLY A 473 61.91 23.32 27.26
N THR A 474 62.11 23.91 28.45
CA THR A 474 61.07 24.65 29.21
C THR A 474 61.06 26.17 28.97
N LEU A 475 62.02 26.73 28.20
CA LEU A 475 62.04 28.15 27.82
C LEU A 475 63.01 28.39 26.63
N ASN A 476 62.52 28.73 25.43
CA ASN A 476 63.40 29.09 24.29
C ASN A 476 62.82 30.20 23.40
N THR A 477 63.61 31.20 22.96
CA THR A 477 63.12 32.36 22.17
C THR A 477 63.88 32.61 20.86
N GLY A 478 64.19 31.53 20.12
CA GLY A 478 64.94 31.54 18.86
C GLY A 478 64.74 30.26 18.01
N VAL A 479 65.62 30.03 17.02
CA VAL A 479 65.59 28.82 16.17
C VAL A 479 66.57 27.77 16.70
N GLY A 480 66.09 26.58 17.05
CA GLY A 480 66.91 25.40 17.39
C GLY A 480 67.48 25.32 18.81
N GLY A 481 66.86 25.98 19.80
CA GLY A 481 67.27 25.88 21.21
C GLY A 481 66.93 24.53 21.84
N THR A 482 67.82 23.97 22.66
CA THR A 482 67.64 22.63 23.29
C THR A 482 67.82 22.62 24.82
N ALA A 483 68.10 23.76 25.45
CA ALA A 483 68.40 23.85 26.88
C ALA A 483 67.19 24.34 27.70
N ASP A 484 67.02 23.82 28.91
CA ASP A 484 66.08 24.34 29.91
C ASP A 484 66.67 25.59 30.59
N LEU A 485 66.02 26.75 30.42
CA LEU A 485 66.50 28.07 30.84
C LEU A 485 65.72 28.65 32.04
N THR A 486 65.07 27.81 32.84
CA THR A 486 64.33 28.26 34.04
C THR A 486 65.21 29.08 35.00
N GLY A 487 65.03 30.41 34.99
CA GLY A 487 65.71 31.36 35.89
C GLY A 487 66.86 32.20 35.30
N VAL A 488 67.18 32.07 34.00
CA VAL A 488 68.25 32.86 33.35
C VAL A 488 67.70 33.64 32.14
N VAL A 489 68.22 34.85 31.91
CA VAL A 489 67.82 35.75 30.80
C VAL A 489 67.97 35.03 29.45
N ALA A 490 66.91 35.07 28.64
CA ALA A 490 66.80 34.32 27.40
C ALA A 490 67.83 34.74 26.33
N SER A 491 68.35 33.76 25.58
CA SER A 491 69.17 33.98 24.39
C SER A 491 68.28 34.21 23.15
N SER A 492 68.67 35.12 22.25
CA SER A 492 67.92 35.45 21.01
C SER A 492 68.83 35.42 19.77
N GLY A 493 68.29 35.08 18.59
CA GLY A 493 69.08 34.96 17.35
C GLY A 493 69.39 33.51 16.93
N TYR A 494 70.48 33.29 16.19
CA TYR A 494 70.76 32.00 15.52
C TYR A 494 72.13 31.43 15.87
N GLY A 495 72.19 30.17 16.30
CA GLY A 495 73.44 29.44 16.53
C GLY A 495 74.22 29.85 17.78
N ASN A 496 73.59 30.49 18.77
CA ASN A 496 74.24 30.86 20.03
C ASN A 496 74.29 29.66 21.02
N SER A 497 75.39 29.47 21.74
CA SER A 497 75.59 28.44 22.77
C SER A 497 75.96 29.10 24.11
N GLY A 498 75.06 29.06 25.10
CA GLY A 498 75.18 29.76 26.39
C GLY A 498 73.90 30.53 26.75
N THR A 499 73.92 31.25 27.86
CA THR A 499 72.78 31.99 28.41
C THR A 499 72.85 33.50 28.14
N ALA A 500 71.72 34.21 28.11
CA ALA A 500 71.66 35.68 27.91
C ALA A 500 72.36 36.24 26.65
N SER A 501 72.54 35.42 25.60
CA SER A 501 73.30 35.79 24.40
C SER A 501 72.41 36.18 23.21
N SER A 502 72.72 37.27 22.49
CA SER A 502 71.96 37.78 21.34
C SER A 502 72.77 37.88 20.05
N GLY A 503 72.16 37.66 18.88
CA GLY A 503 72.83 37.76 17.58
C GLY A 503 73.12 36.39 16.94
N PHE A 504 74.25 36.22 16.25
CA PHE A 504 74.55 34.99 15.51
C PHE A 504 75.87 34.32 15.95
N PHE A 505 75.84 33.01 16.16
CA PHE A 505 77.02 32.15 16.40
C PHE A 505 77.89 32.52 17.62
N ASN A 506 77.32 33.13 18.67
CA ASN A 506 78.06 33.43 19.89
C ASN A 506 78.17 32.20 20.81
N SER A 507 79.31 31.99 21.47
CA SER A 507 79.58 30.92 22.43
C SER A 507 80.01 31.54 23.77
N GLY A 508 79.27 31.30 24.85
CA GLY A 508 79.45 31.96 26.16
C GLY A 508 78.20 32.68 26.65
N ASP A 509 78.25 33.22 27.88
CA ASP A 509 77.10 33.84 28.56
C ASP A 509 77.08 35.37 28.38
N SER A 510 75.91 35.99 28.27
CA SER A 510 75.72 37.45 28.19
C SER A 510 76.43 38.15 27.01
N SER A 511 76.57 37.46 25.87
CA SER A 511 77.30 37.97 24.70
C SER A 511 76.37 38.45 23.58
N SER A 512 76.73 39.52 22.86
CA SER A 512 75.93 40.10 21.78
C SER A 512 76.71 40.33 20.49
N GLY A 513 76.09 40.12 19.33
CA GLY A 513 76.70 40.39 18.01
C GLY A 513 76.96 39.14 17.19
N LEU A 514 78.12 39.06 16.51
CA LEU A 514 78.45 37.95 15.59
C LEU A 514 79.70 37.21 16.04
N SER A 515 79.57 35.90 16.28
CA SER A 515 80.69 34.96 16.45
C SER A 515 81.66 35.31 17.58
N ASN A 516 81.16 35.83 18.70
CA ASN A 516 81.98 36.02 19.90
C ASN A 516 82.13 34.69 20.67
N ASN A 517 83.33 34.37 21.16
CA ASN A 517 83.63 33.15 21.89
C ASN A 517 84.21 33.48 23.29
N GLY A 518 83.33 33.65 24.27
CA GLY A 518 83.58 34.10 25.64
C GLY A 518 82.35 34.80 26.21
N SER A 519 82.34 35.08 27.51
CA SER A 519 81.21 35.66 28.23
C SER A 519 81.27 37.20 28.28
N GLN A 520 80.13 37.87 28.40
CA GLN A 520 80.00 39.33 28.49
C GLN A 520 80.63 40.09 27.30
N SER A 521 80.65 39.46 26.12
CA SER A 521 81.31 40.01 24.93
C SER A 521 80.32 40.59 23.92
N ALA A 522 80.54 41.82 23.47
CA ALA A 522 79.71 42.54 22.49
C ALA A 522 80.49 42.90 21.21
N GLY A 523 79.91 42.65 20.04
CA GLY A 523 80.48 43.04 18.75
C GLY A 523 80.77 41.85 17.84
N LEU A 524 81.92 41.84 17.16
CA LEU A 524 82.21 40.88 16.07
C LEU A 524 83.51 40.10 16.33
N PHE A 525 83.43 38.77 16.31
CA PHE A 525 84.59 37.87 16.32
C PHE A 525 85.55 38.03 17.52
N ASN A 526 85.05 38.45 18.68
CA ASN A 526 85.88 38.52 19.89
C ASN A 526 86.09 37.12 20.49
N THR A 527 87.23 36.88 21.14
CA THR A 527 87.54 35.65 21.89
C THR A 527 88.00 35.98 23.31
N GLY A 528 87.42 35.33 24.30
CA GLY A 528 87.59 35.60 25.74
C GLY A 528 86.54 36.54 26.32
N ASP A 529 86.66 36.92 27.58
CA ASP A 529 85.56 37.48 28.38
C ASP A 529 85.58 39.02 28.44
N VAL A 530 84.42 39.66 28.59
CA VAL A 530 84.25 41.12 28.77
C VAL A 530 84.82 41.94 27.60
N GLN A 531 84.66 41.45 26.37
CA GLN A 531 85.20 42.12 25.18
C GLN A 531 84.14 43.04 24.54
N THR A 532 84.47 44.26 24.13
CA THR A 532 83.57 45.08 23.31
C THR A 532 84.26 45.56 22.03
N GLY A 533 83.60 45.41 20.86
CA GLY A 533 84.14 45.83 19.56
C GLY A 533 84.47 44.66 18.62
N LEU A 534 85.60 44.70 17.91
CA LEU A 534 85.89 43.74 16.83
C LEU A 534 87.23 43.01 17.02
N PHE A 535 87.23 41.68 16.87
CA PHE A 535 88.44 40.84 16.85
C PHE A 535 89.37 41.01 18.07
N ASN A 536 88.82 41.30 19.25
CA ASN A 536 89.60 41.34 20.48
C ASN A 536 89.85 39.91 21.01
N THR A 537 91.01 39.66 21.61
CA THR A 537 91.40 38.35 22.18
C THR A 537 91.93 38.51 23.60
N GLY A 538 91.55 37.66 24.57
CA GLY A 538 91.98 37.79 25.98
C GLY A 538 90.84 38.21 26.91
N GLY A 539 90.96 39.29 27.69
CA GLY A 539 89.90 39.73 28.61
C GLY A 539 89.73 41.25 28.72
N SER A 540 88.50 41.73 28.96
CA SER A 540 88.19 43.14 29.29
C SER A 540 88.61 44.19 28.25
N ASN A 541 88.80 43.82 26.99
CA ASN A 541 89.25 44.74 25.95
C ASN A 541 88.07 45.47 25.29
N THR A 542 88.23 46.77 25.03
CA THR A 542 87.26 47.60 24.31
C THR A 542 87.89 48.20 23.05
N GLY A 543 87.27 48.03 21.89
CA GLY A 543 87.75 48.56 20.60
C GLY A 543 88.06 47.47 19.57
N PHE A 544 89.15 47.58 18.82
CA PHE A 544 89.41 46.74 17.64
C PHE A 544 90.78 46.05 17.74
N PHE A 545 90.84 44.75 17.48
CA PHE A 545 92.08 43.97 17.37
C PHE A 545 93.00 43.99 18.61
N ASN A 546 92.45 44.25 19.80
CA ASN A 546 93.21 44.23 21.05
C ASN A 546 93.48 42.79 21.50
N ARG A 547 94.62 42.56 22.16
CA ARG A 547 95.05 41.25 22.66
C ARG A 547 95.48 41.32 24.12
N ASP A 548 95.23 40.24 24.86
CA ASP A 548 95.52 40.09 26.29
C ASP A 548 94.48 40.84 27.16
N TYR A 549 94.83 41.70 28.11
CA TYR A 549 93.89 42.15 29.16
C TYR A 549 93.67 43.67 29.20
N ASP A 550 92.44 44.13 29.47
CA ASP A 550 92.10 45.52 29.85
C ASP A 550 92.55 46.61 28.85
N ASN A 551 92.67 46.28 27.55
CA ASN A 551 93.07 47.27 26.55
C ASN A 551 91.88 48.00 25.92
N VAL A 552 91.96 49.32 25.85
CA VAL A 552 90.97 50.22 25.21
C VAL A 552 91.57 50.86 23.96
N GLY A 553 90.93 50.71 22.80
CA GLY A 553 91.32 51.36 21.54
C GLY A 553 91.62 50.38 20.40
N PHE A 554 92.70 50.56 19.64
CA PHE A 554 92.95 49.82 18.41
C PHE A 554 94.31 49.11 18.42
N ALA A 555 94.33 47.79 18.23
CA ALA A 555 95.53 46.96 18.05
C ALA A 555 96.55 47.05 19.21
N ASN A 556 96.06 47.12 20.45
CA ASN A 556 96.90 47.08 21.65
C ASN A 556 97.19 45.62 22.08
N THR A 557 98.35 45.37 22.68
CA THR A 557 98.79 44.05 23.19
C THR A 557 99.38 44.21 24.59
N GLY A 558 99.20 43.22 25.49
CA GLY A 558 99.57 43.36 26.90
C GLY A 558 98.40 43.82 27.79
N SER A 559 98.67 44.55 28.88
CA SER A 559 97.65 44.90 29.88
C SER A 559 97.37 46.40 30.00
N ASP A 560 96.13 46.79 30.32
CA ASP A 560 95.79 48.14 30.79
C ASP A 560 96.15 49.29 29.81
N ASN A 561 96.21 49.02 28.50
CA ASN A 561 96.62 50.02 27.52
C ASN A 561 95.42 50.78 26.91
N ALA A 562 95.45 52.11 26.92
CA ALA A 562 94.41 52.97 26.35
C ALA A 562 94.91 53.82 25.16
N GLY A 563 94.70 53.37 23.93
CA GLY A 563 95.23 54.04 22.75
C GLY A 563 95.24 53.20 21.47
N VAL A 564 96.20 53.48 20.59
CA VAL A 564 96.33 52.80 19.29
C VAL A 564 97.72 52.19 19.17
N GLY A 565 97.83 50.89 18.94
CA GLY A 565 99.09 50.19 18.65
C GLY A 565 100.04 50.04 19.85
N LEU A 566 99.53 50.01 21.07
CA LEU A 566 100.32 49.95 22.31
C LEU A 566 100.78 48.50 22.61
N SER A 567 101.96 48.35 23.21
CA SER A 567 102.45 47.03 23.66
C SER A 567 103.08 47.11 25.06
N GLY A 568 102.73 46.20 25.96
CA GLY A 568 103.20 46.23 27.36
C GLY A 568 102.08 46.55 28.34
N SER A 569 102.35 47.29 29.42
CA SER A 569 101.37 47.55 30.50
C SER A 569 101.14 49.03 30.79
N ASP A 570 99.91 49.43 31.13
CA ASP A 570 99.58 50.78 31.62
C ASP A 570 99.95 51.93 30.65
N ASN A 571 99.97 51.68 29.33
CA ASN A 571 100.31 52.71 28.35
C ASN A 571 99.07 53.48 27.86
N SER A 572 99.24 54.75 27.49
CA SER A 572 98.20 55.55 26.84
C SER A 572 98.70 56.35 25.64
N GLY A 573 97.83 56.49 24.62
CA GLY A 573 98.09 57.31 23.43
C GLY A 573 98.33 56.52 22.14
N LEU A 574 99.48 56.61 21.49
CA LEU A 574 99.74 56.05 20.15
C LEU A 574 101.11 55.37 20.03
N ALA A 575 101.12 54.06 19.81
CA ALA A 575 102.30 53.27 19.46
C ALA A 575 103.46 53.32 20.48
N ASN A 576 103.14 53.29 21.79
CA ASN A 576 104.14 53.11 22.86
C ASN A 576 104.42 51.63 23.11
N SER A 577 105.65 51.31 23.52
CA SER A 577 106.06 49.97 23.93
C SER A 577 106.83 49.99 25.25
N GLY A 578 106.28 49.36 26.29
CA GLY A 578 106.87 49.31 27.64
C GLY A 578 105.81 49.41 28.74
N ALA A 579 106.16 49.96 29.91
CA ALA A 579 105.26 50.11 31.05
C ALA A 579 105.08 51.56 31.50
N PHE A 580 103.84 51.99 31.77
CA PHE A 580 103.51 53.32 32.29
C PHE A 580 103.86 54.49 31.36
N ASP A 581 103.75 54.31 30.03
CA ASP A 581 104.00 55.38 29.07
C ASP A 581 102.73 56.18 28.71
N ALA A 582 102.84 57.50 28.54
CA ALA A 582 101.77 58.37 28.05
C ALA A 582 102.22 59.22 26.84
N GLY A 583 101.43 59.26 25.78
CA GLY A 583 101.72 60.07 24.58
C GLY A 583 101.93 59.21 23.34
N ALA A 584 102.95 59.47 22.52
CA ALA A 584 103.13 58.74 21.26
C ALA A 584 104.57 58.30 20.98
N LEU A 585 104.73 57.10 20.43
CA LEU A 585 105.99 56.54 19.94
C LEU A 585 107.09 56.40 21.02
N ASN A 586 106.69 56.15 22.26
CA ASN A 586 107.61 55.90 23.37
C ASN A 586 108.11 54.44 23.36
N GLN A 587 109.36 54.22 23.78
CA GLN A 587 109.96 52.89 23.92
C GLN A 587 110.73 52.80 25.25
N GLY A 588 110.23 52.01 26.20
CA GLY A 588 110.77 51.86 27.55
C GLY A 588 109.69 52.11 28.60
N ASP A 589 110.08 52.32 29.86
CA ASP A 589 109.11 52.49 30.95
C ASP A 589 109.08 53.95 31.46
N TYR A 590 107.92 54.39 31.94
CA TYR A 590 107.68 55.69 32.59
C TYR A 590 107.96 56.91 31.69
N GLN A 591 107.64 56.83 30.41
CA GLN A 591 107.84 57.92 29.44
C GLN A 591 106.57 58.76 29.26
N ALA A 592 106.73 60.07 29.10
CA ALA A 592 105.63 60.98 28.75
C ALA A 592 106.01 61.87 27.56
N GLY A 593 105.08 62.07 26.62
CA GLY A 593 105.27 62.94 25.46
C GLY A 593 105.33 62.20 24.12
N ILE A 594 105.98 62.80 23.13
CA ILE A 594 106.16 62.23 21.78
C ILE A 594 107.65 61.90 21.63
N LEU A 595 108.01 60.62 21.40
CA LEU A 595 109.38 60.12 21.20
C LEU A 595 110.32 60.23 22.45
N GLY A 596 110.05 59.52 23.56
CA GLY A 596 110.94 59.53 24.74
C GLY A 596 112.42 59.16 24.43
N PRO A 597 113.44 59.63 25.20
CA PRO A 597 113.48 60.55 26.33
C PRO A 597 114.13 61.94 26.02
N GLY A 598 113.61 63.00 26.66
CA GLY A 598 114.28 64.29 26.86
C GLY A 598 114.09 64.77 28.31
N PRO A 599 115.13 65.21 29.04
CA PRO A 599 115.23 65.09 30.50
C PRO A 599 114.61 66.28 31.25
N ILE A 600 113.88 66.05 32.35
CA ILE A 600 113.80 67.02 33.46
C ILE A 600 113.93 66.34 34.83
N ALA A 601 114.87 66.91 35.58
CA ALA A 601 115.03 66.94 37.02
C ALA A 601 115.72 65.77 37.73
N THR A 602 117.06 65.81 37.71
CA THR A 602 117.81 65.83 38.97
C THR A 602 118.72 67.06 38.99
N LEU A 603 118.36 68.09 39.75
CA LEU A 603 119.22 69.24 40.05
C LEU A 603 119.38 69.34 41.56
N THR A 604 120.52 68.92 42.06
CA THR A 604 121.05 69.29 43.37
C THR A 604 121.84 70.60 43.22
N GLY A 605 121.41 71.70 43.87
CA GLY A 605 122.26 72.88 44.11
C GLY A 605 121.63 74.28 43.94
N SER A 606 121.14 74.84 45.06
CA SER A 606 121.11 76.25 45.51
C SER A 606 120.75 77.41 44.55
N TYR A 607 119.49 77.89 44.57
CA TYR A 607 118.99 79.03 45.36
C TYR A 607 117.46 79.04 45.34
#